data_AF-G9MIJ6-F1
#
_entry.id   AF-G9MIJ6-F1
#
_cell.length_a   1.000
_cell.length_b   1.000
_cell.length_c   1.000
_cell.angle_alpha   90.00
_cell.angle_beta   90.00
_cell.angle_gamma   90.00
#
_symmetry.space_group_name_H-M   'P 1'
#
loop_
_entity.id
_entity.type
_entity.pdbx_description
1 polymer ?
#
loop_
_entity_poly.entity_id
_entity_poly.type
_entity_poly.pdbx_seq_one_letter_code
_entity_poly.pdbx_strand_id
1 'polypeptide(L)'
;MENSNGMAAYEQLQGEPVSSELFHNRITTMQGLLNALEDSAFIEIDTEHIPICKICLQELTSHIFNINLVKEKQDEIIRLRGKGGVPTRRRHRFGREQQVDLENLEGAIVDFIQGCDSKANLVLIGFEMAAEWTYLSRNFPQAIPFFSAWVDLRDIAKDVTSSVGIIPGLVSLLKIFGYHWKDLQPGRKNLTDGIADNAGDDAVATCALANALLDSGNQEKLKFRRECGRIARISTKKKGF
;
A
#
# COMPACT_ATOMS: atom_id res chain seq x y z
N MET A 1 -22.20 -10.18 -3.18
CA MET A 1 -21.30 -10.80 -4.15
C MET A 1 -19.92 -10.74 -3.55
N GLU A 2 -19.43 -11.91 -3.15
CA GLU A 2 -18.16 -12.10 -2.45
C GLU A 2 -16.99 -11.72 -3.36
N ASN A 3 -15.96 -11.09 -2.78
CA ASN A 3 -14.67 -10.88 -3.43
C ASN A 3 -13.92 -12.22 -3.49
N SER A 4 -14.37 -13.12 -4.36
CA SER A 4 -13.66 -14.35 -4.71
C SER A 4 -12.31 -14.09 -5.40
N ASN A 5 -12.11 -12.88 -5.93
CA ASN A 5 -10.86 -12.49 -6.61
C ASN A 5 -9.66 -12.30 -5.68
N GLY A 6 -9.86 -11.92 -4.41
CA GLY A 6 -8.75 -11.66 -3.49
C GLY A 6 -8.13 -12.94 -2.92
N MET A 7 -8.96 -13.92 -2.57
CA MET A 7 -8.50 -15.24 -2.11
C MET A 7 -7.84 -16.03 -3.25
N ALA A 8 -8.43 -15.99 -4.45
CA ALA A 8 -7.86 -16.64 -5.63
C ALA A 8 -6.48 -16.07 -6.04
N ALA A 9 -6.25 -14.77 -5.81
CA ALA A 9 -4.94 -14.15 -6.02
C ALA A 9 -3.91 -14.66 -4.99
N TYR A 10 -4.28 -14.78 -3.71
CA TYR A 10 -3.38 -15.33 -2.69
C TYR A 10 -3.05 -16.82 -2.91
N GLU A 11 -4.01 -17.63 -3.35
CA GLU A 11 -3.78 -19.05 -3.66
C GLU A 11 -2.83 -19.24 -4.86
N GLN A 12 -2.89 -18.37 -5.86
CA GLN A 12 -1.95 -18.39 -6.99
C GLN A 12 -0.52 -18.02 -6.58
N LEU A 13 -0.35 -17.22 -5.53
CA LEU A 13 0.95 -16.74 -5.04
C LEU A 13 1.69 -17.77 -4.18
N GLN A 14 1.00 -18.77 -3.62
CA GLN A 14 1.63 -19.87 -2.87
C GLN A 14 2.50 -20.79 -3.74
N GLY A 15 2.36 -20.73 -5.07
CA GLY A 15 3.04 -21.63 -6.02
C GLY A 15 4.45 -21.20 -6.47
N GLU A 16 4.92 -19.99 -6.15
CA GLU A 16 6.22 -19.48 -6.62
C GLU A 16 7.35 -19.78 -5.60
N PRO A 17 8.43 -20.50 -5.97
CA PRO A 17 9.47 -20.94 -5.02
C PRO A 17 10.25 -19.81 -4.34
N VAL A 18 10.48 -18.70 -5.05
CA VAL A 18 11.33 -17.58 -4.59
C VAL A 18 10.60 -16.70 -3.55
N SER A 19 9.27 -16.74 -3.54
CA SER A 19 8.42 -15.94 -2.66
C SER A 19 7.70 -16.77 -1.60
N SER A 20 7.74 -18.10 -1.68
CA SER A 20 7.07 -19.02 -0.76
C SER A 20 7.40 -18.72 0.71
N GLU A 21 8.67 -18.63 1.09
CA GLU A 21 9.04 -18.45 2.51
C GLU A 21 8.52 -17.12 3.07
N LEU A 22 8.76 -16.01 2.37
CA LEU A 22 8.25 -14.70 2.77
C LEU A 22 6.72 -14.65 2.75
N PHE A 23 6.07 -15.29 1.77
CA PHE A 23 4.62 -15.37 1.67
C PHE A 23 4.01 -16.01 2.93
N HIS A 24 4.65 -17.05 3.48
CA HIS A 24 4.22 -17.69 4.72
C HIS A 24 4.49 -16.83 5.97
N ASN A 25 5.46 -15.91 5.90
CA ASN A 25 5.75 -14.93 6.97
C ASN A 25 4.83 -13.70 6.89
N ARG A 26 3.53 -13.92 6.66
CA ARG A 26 2.50 -12.86 6.66
C ARG A 26 2.06 -12.53 8.08
N ILE A 27 2.18 -11.27 8.47
CA ILE A 27 1.62 -10.73 9.70
C ILE A 27 0.15 -10.37 9.43
N THR A 28 -0.76 -11.03 10.16
CA THR A 28 -2.21 -10.88 9.97
C THR A 28 -2.95 -10.36 11.20
N THR A 29 -2.28 -10.24 12.34
CA THR A 29 -2.88 -9.85 13.62
C THR A 29 -2.25 -8.58 14.18
N MET A 30 -3.02 -7.84 14.97
CA MET A 30 -2.53 -6.64 15.63
C MET A 30 -1.37 -6.94 16.58
N GLN A 31 -1.44 -8.06 17.31
CA GLN A 31 -0.35 -8.50 18.16
C GLN A 31 0.92 -8.85 17.36
N GLY A 32 0.77 -9.48 16.20
CA GLY A 32 1.91 -9.76 15.31
C GLY A 32 2.58 -8.48 14.82
N LEU A 33 1.79 -7.46 14.47
CA LEU A 33 2.33 -6.16 14.07
C LEU A 33 3.04 -5.46 15.25
N LEU A 34 2.50 -5.54 16.47
CA LEU A 34 3.17 -5.01 17.67
C LEU A 34 4.51 -5.69 17.94
N ASN A 35 4.57 -7.02 17.82
CA ASN A 35 5.82 -7.77 18.03
C ASN A 35 6.89 -7.37 17.01
N ALA A 36 6.51 -7.14 15.75
CA ALA A 36 7.46 -6.74 14.71
C ALA A 36 8.02 -5.32 14.91
N LEU A 37 7.36 -4.44 15.68
CA LEU A 37 7.87 -3.09 15.93
C LEU A 37 9.11 -3.03 16.82
N GLU A 38 9.41 -4.09 17.57
CA GLU A 38 10.50 -4.08 18.56
C GLU A 38 11.89 -4.17 17.90
N ASP A 39 11.99 -4.84 16.75
CA ASP A 39 13.26 -5.20 16.11
C ASP A 39 13.29 -5.01 14.59
N SER A 40 12.18 -4.52 14.00
CA SER A 40 12.03 -4.43 12.56
C SER A 40 11.82 -3.00 12.06
N ALA A 41 12.31 -2.75 10.84
CA ALA A 41 12.00 -1.55 10.07
C ALA A 41 10.93 -1.89 9.01
N PHE A 42 9.97 -0.97 8.84
CA PHE A 42 8.86 -1.16 7.92
C PHE A 42 9.10 -0.37 6.65
N ILE A 43 8.93 -1.04 5.52
CA ILE A 43 9.10 -0.49 4.17
C ILE A 43 7.80 -0.68 3.42
N GLU A 44 7.21 0.42 2.98
CA GLU A 44 6.09 0.38 2.03
C GLU A 44 6.65 0.38 0.61
N ILE A 45 6.11 -0.48 -0.28
CA ILE A 45 6.40 -0.40 -1.71
C ILE A 45 5.11 -0.26 -2.52
N ASP A 46 4.75 0.98 -2.84
CA ASP A 46 3.67 1.25 -3.78
C ASP A 46 4.17 1.26 -5.23
N THR A 47 3.37 0.63 -6.09
CA THR A 47 3.62 0.55 -7.53
C THR A 47 2.40 1.05 -8.30
N GLU A 48 2.34 2.35 -8.53
CA GLU A 48 1.33 2.91 -9.42
C GLU A 48 1.83 2.87 -10.86
N HIS A 49 1.06 2.20 -11.74
CA HIS A 49 1.07 2.36 -13.20
C HIS A 49 2.41 2.79 -13.79
N ILE A 50 3.20 1.84 -14.32
CA ILE A 50 4.42 2.05 -15.14
C ILE A 50 4.72 3.55 -15.33
N PRO A 51 5.69 4.15 -14.60
CA PRO A 51 6.87 3.47 -14.10
C PRO A 51 7.39 4.11 -12.79
N ILE A 52 6.73 3.87 -11.66
CA ILE A 52 7.16 4.41 -10.36
C ILE A 52 7.06 3.33 -9.29
N CYS A 53 8.15 3.15 -8.55
CA CYS A 53 8.24 2.35 -7.34
C CYS A 53 8.73 3.28 -6.22
N LYS A 54 8.16 3.19 -5.03
CA LYS A 54 8.52 4.09 -3.92
C LYS A 54 8.72 3.32 -2.65
N ILE A 55 9.61 3.83 -1.80
CA ILE A 55 9.90 3.21 -0.53
C ILE A 55 9.66 4.22 0.59
N CYS A 56 8.83 3.87 1.58
CA CYS A 56 8.65 4.67 2.79
C CYS A 56 9.10 3.90 4.02
N LEU A 57 10.06 4.47 4.76
CA LEU A 57 10.47 4.00 6.08
C LEU A 57 9.62 4.66 7.17
N GLN A 58 9.43 3.96 8.28
CA GLN A 58 8.68 4.43 9.45
C GLN A 58 9.26 5.73 10.07
N GLU A 59 10.49 6.12 9.74
CA GLU A 59 11.11 7.42 10.07
C GLU A 59 10.75 8.58 9.12
N LEU A 60 9.67 8.45 8.33
CA LEU A 60 9.14 9.50 7.42
C LEU A 60 10.10 9.92 6.28
N THR A 61 11.11 9.11 5.99
CA THR A 61 11.90 9.26 4.75
C THR A 61 11.24 8.44 3.66
N SER A 62 10.51 9.11 2.77
CA SER A 62 10.06 8.50 1.52
C SER A 62 11.07 8.77 0.39
N HIS A 63 11.36 7.75 -0.41
CA HIS A 63 12.13 7.87 -1.64
C HIS A 63 11.26 7.44 -2.82
N ILE A 64 11.31 8.26 -3.85
CA ILE A 64 10.46 8.15 -5.03
C ILE A 64 11.33 7.85 -6.23
N PHE A 65 11.20 6.66 -6.82
CA PHE A 65 11.88 6.34 -8.08
C PHE A 65 10.94 6.61 -9.25
N ASN A 66 11.18 7.73 -9.92
CA ASN A 66 10.57 8.04 -11.21
C ASN A 66 11.37 7.34 -12.30
N ILE A 67 10.71 6.57 -13.16
CA ILE A 67 11.43 5.95 -14.27
C ILE A 67 11.48 6.88 -15.48
N ASN A 68 12.68 7.06 -16.01
CA ASN A 68 12.91 7.60 -17.34
C ASN A 68 12.40 6.62 -18.39
N LEU A 69 11.34 7.00 -19.07
CA LEU A 69 10.89 6.29 -20.26
C LEU A 69 11.38 7.01 -21.50
N VAL A 70 12.00 6.26 -22.41
CA VAL A 70 12.28 6.72 -23.76
C VAL A 70 10.95 7.10 -24.43
N LYS A 71 10.96 8.17 -25.21
CA LYS A 71 9.75 8.75 -25.83
C LYS A 71 8.90 7.74 -26.58
N GLU A 72 9.54 6.78 -27.25
CA GLU A 72 8.86 5.70 -27.99
C GLU A 72 8.04 4.78 -27.06
N LYS A 73 8.57 4.42 -25.89
CA LYS A 73 7.83 3.64 -24.87
C LYS A 73 6.72 4.46 -24.21
N GLN A 74 6.94 5.77 -24.01
CA GLN A 74 5.87 6.67 -23.57
C GLN A 74 4.73 6.69 -24.59
N ASP A 75 5.06 6.86 -25.88
CA ASP A 75 4.08 6.91 -26.96
C ASP A 75 3.34 5.56 -27.12
N GLU A 76 4.04 4.44 -26.91
CA GLU A 76 3.44 3.10 -26.88
C GLU A 76 2.45 2.94 -25.72
N ILE A 77 2.82 3.36 -24.51
CA ILE A 77 1.93 3.33 -23.33
C ILE A 77 0.71 4.23 -23.54
N ILE A 78 0.91 5.41 -24.14
CA ILE A 78 -0.18 6.33 -24.51
C ILE A 78 -1.13 5.66 -25.51
N ARG A 79 -0.59 4.97 -26.52
CA ARG A 79 -1.38 4.23 -27.52
C ARG A 79 -2.18 3.09 -26.88
N LEU A 80 -1.54 2.30 -26.00
CA LEU A 80 -2.18 1.17 -25.31
C LEU A 80 -3.28 1.60 -24.35
N ARG A 81 -3.16 2.77 -23.71
CA ARG A 81 -4.18 3.34 -22.80
C ARG A 81 -5.31 4.10 -23.52
N GLY A 82 -5.23 4.30 -24.84
CA GLY A 82 -6.21 5.06 -25.61
C GLY A 82 -6.16 6.57 -25.37
N LYS A 83 -7.26 7.28 -25.65
CA LYS A 83 -7.35 8.77 -25.66
C LYS A 83 -6.99 9.49 -24.35
N GLY A 84 -6.71 8.76 -23.26
CA GLY A 84 -6.40 9.33 -21.93
C GLY A 84 -4.93 9.70 -21.70
N GLY A 85 -3.99 9.21 -22.51
CA GLY A 85 -2.55 9.45 -22.32
C GLY A 85 -1.98 8.89 -21.01
N VAL A 86 -0.71 9.21 -20.72
CA VAL A 86 -0.14 9.00 -19.38
C VAL A 86 -0.74 10.06 -18.46
N PRO A 87 -1.39 9.70 -17.34
CA PRO A 87 -1.96 10.69 -16.43
C PRO A 87 -0.87 11.63 -15.93
N THR A 88 -1.11 12.94 -16.04
CA THR A 88 -0.32 13.91 -15.29
C THR A 88 -0.57 13.65 -13.81
N ARG A 89 0.50 13.40 -13.04
CA ARG A 89 0.44 13.12 -11.61
C ARG A 89 0.56 14.42 -10.80
N ARG A 90 0.04 14.41 -9.58
CA ARG A 90 0.29 15.51 -8.63
C ARG A 90 1.76 15.55 -8.21
N ARG A 91 2.24 16.74 -7.89
CA ARG A 91 3.55 16.94 -7.27
C ARG A 91 3.62 16.13 -5.97
N HIS A 92 4.75 15.47 -5.72
CA HIS A 92 4.99 14.81 -4.44
C HIS A 92 5.03 15.85 -3.31
N ARG A 93 4.55 15.45 -2.13
CA ARG A 93 4.62 16.30 -0.92
C ARG A 93 5.70 15.84 0.05
N PHE A 94 6.06 14.57 0.00
CA PHE A 94 6.94 13.92 0.94
C PHE A 94 8.09 13.25 0.19
N GLY A 95 9.28 13.29 0.80
CA GLY A 95 10.43 12.53 0.34
C GLY A 95 11.27 13.21 -0.74
N ARG A 96 12.17 12.42 -1.32
CA ARG A 96 13.02 12.82 -2.44
C ARG A 96 12.61 12.09 -3.70
N GLU A 97 12.61 12.80 -4.82
CA GLU A 97 12.47 12.20 -6.15
C GLU A 97 13.84 11.91 -6.76
N GLN A 98 13.98 10.71 -7.29
CA GLN A 98 15.11 10.26 -8.10
C GLN A 98 14.61 9.78 -9.45
N GLN A 99 15.28 10.19 -10.53
CA GLN A 99 15.04 9.63 -11.86
C GLN A 99 15.95 8.41 -12.06
N VAL A 100 15.39 7.31 -12.54
CA VAL A 100 16.10 6.04 -12.76
C VAL A 100 15.66 5.45 -14.10
N ASP A 101 16.56 4.81 -14.86
CA ASP A 101 16.12 4.12 -16.08
C ASP A 101 15.39 2.81 -15.71
N LEU A 102 14.45 2.36 -16.54
CA LEU A 102 13.63 1.17 -16.25
C LEU A 102 14.50 -0.07 -15.93
N GLU A 103 15.60 -0.23 -16.67
CA GLU A 103 16.58 -1.32 -16.53
C GLU A 103 17.39 -1.25 -15.22
N ASN A 104 17.45 -0.07 -14.60
CA ASN A 104 18.18 0.17 -13.36
C ASN A 104 17.23 0.28 -12.15
N LEU A 105 15.90 0.18 -12.34
CA LEU A 105 14.93 0.41 -11.27
C LEU A 105 15.11 -0.60 -10.12
N GLU A 106 15.17 -1.90 -10.43
CA GLU A 106 15.32 -2.93 -9.40
C GLU A 106 16.63 -2.75 -8.62
N GLY A 107 17.73 -2.44 -9.32
CA GLY A 107 19.01 -2.12 -8.68
C GLY A 107 18.91 -0.93 -7.72
N ALA A 108 18.25 0.16 -8.14
CA ALA A 108 18.07 1.33 -7.29
C ALA A 108 17.20 1.05 -6.04
N ILE A 109 16.18 0.19 -6.18
CA ILE A 109 15.36 -0.30 -5.06
C ILE A 109 16.23 -1.11 -4.10
N VAL A 110 17.01 -2.05 -4.62
CA VAL A 110 17.91 -2.90 -3.81
C VAL A 110 18.96 -2.06 -3.09
N ASP A 111 19.61 -1.13 -3.78
CA ASP A 111 20.60 -0.22 -3.20
C ASP A 111 19.99 0.62 -2.07
N PHE A 112 18.75 1.09 -2.26
CA PHE A 112 18.02 1.79 -1.21
C PHE A 112 17.76 0.89 -0.01
N ILE A 113 17.23 -0.33 -0.24
CA ILE A 113 16.93 -1.28 0.82
C ILE A 113 18.20 -1.64 1.60
N GLN A 114 19.32 -1.87 0.92
CA GLN A 114 20.62 -2.15 1.54
C GLN A 114 21.20 -0.95 2.29
N GLY A 115 20.86 0.27 1.86
CA GLY A 115 21.21 1.51 2.55
C GLY A 115 20.39 1.76 3.82
N CYS A 116 19.28 1.03 4.02
CA CYS A 116 18.53 1.03 5.27
C CYS A 116 19.33 0.27 6.34
N ASP A 117 19.15 0.61 7.62
CA ASP A 117 19.96 0.08 8.73
C ASP A 117 20.10 -1.46 8.67
N SER A 118 21.34 -1.92 8.48
CA SER A 118 21.69 -3.33 8.27
C SER A 118 21.43 -4.24 9.47
N LYS A 119 20.92 -3.70 10.59
CA LYS A 119 20.67 -4.43 11.83
C LYS A 119 19.19 -4.73 12.11
N ALA A 120 18.26 -4.13 11.37
CA ALA A 120 16.84 -4.34 11.56
C ALA A 120 16.30 -5.41 10.61
N ASN A 121 15.40 -6.25 11.11
CA ASN A 121 14.57 -7.10 10.23
C ASN A 121 13.71 -6.18 9.35
N LEU A 122 13.62 -6.44 8.03
CA LEU A 122 12.77 -5.61 7.17
C LEU A 122 11.40 -6.24 7.01
N VAL A 123 10.35 -5.44 7.16
CA VAL A 123 8.95 -5.85 6.98
C VAL A 123 8.33 -5.05 5.85
N LEU A 124 7.86 -5.74 4.81
CA LEU A 124 7.12 -5.11 3.72
C LEU A 124 5.69 -4.80 4.19
N ILE A 125 5.27 -3.54 4.13
CA ILE A 125 3.94 -3.10 4.52
C ILE A 125 3.17 -2.59 3.31
N GLY A 126 1.87 -2.83 3.27
CA GLY A 126 0.99 -2.22 2.29
C GLY A 126 -0.49 -2.32 2.66
N PHE A 127 -1.35 -1.91 1.74
CA PHE A 127 -2.81 -1.98 1.89
C PHE A 127 -3.44 -2.60 0.64
N GLU A 128 -4.14 -3.73 0.80
CA GLU A 128 -4.64 -4.56 -0.32
C GLU A 128 -3.56 -5.32 -1.11
N MET A 129 -2.45 -5.67 -0.45
CA MET A 129 -1.22 -6.27 -0.97
C MET A 129 -1.33 -7.47 -1.93
N ALA A 130 -2.49 -8.07 -2.15
CA ALA A 130 -2.64 -9.23 -3.02
C ALA A 130 -2.20 -8.93 -4.47
N ALA A 131 -2.58 -7.75 -4.98
CA ALA A 131 -2.24 -7.33 -6.34
C ALA A 131 -0.77 -6.88 -6.42
N GLU A 132 -0.34 -6.09 -5.44
CA GLU A 132 0.99 -5.52 -5.33
C GLU A 132 2.02 -6.64 -5.18
N TRP A 133 1.74 -7.66 -4.39
CA TRP A 133 2.62 -8.81 -4.23
C TRP A 133 2.91 -9.54 -5.54
N THR A 134 1.88 -9.77 -6.36
CA THR A 134 2.04 -10.39 -7.69
C THR A 134 2.92 -9.54 -8.60
N TYR A 135 2.80 -8.22 -8.49
CA TYR A 135 3.61 -7.30 -9.27
C TYR A 135 5.07 -7.28 -8.78
N LEU A 136 5.28 -7.17 -7.47
CA LEU A 136 6.60 -7.15 -6.85
C LEU A 136 7.37 -8.45 -7.09
N SER A 137 6.74 -9.63 -6.92
CA SER A 137 7.42 -10.92 -7.13
C SER A 137 7.89 -11.10 -8.58
N ARG A 138 7.11 -10.61 -9.54
CA ARG A 138 7.41 -10.73 -10.97
C ARG A 138 8.41 -9.71 -11.48
N ASN A 139 8.36 -8.48 -10.98
CA ASN A 139 9.13 -7.36 -11.54
C ASN A 139 10.33 -6.97 -10.68
N PHE A 140 10.33 -7.29 -9.39
CA PHE A 140 11.43 -7.00 -8.46
C PHE A 140 11.85 -8.24 -7.62
N PRO A 141 12.09 -9.41 -8.24
CA PRO A 141 12.44 -10.62 -7.52
C PRO A 141 13.72 -10.52 -6.66
N GLN A 142 14.65 -9.62 -6.97
CA GLN A 142 15.87 -9.38 -6.20
C GLN A 142 15.61 -8.55 -4.94
N ALA A 143 14.53 -7.75 -4.90
CA ALA A 143 14.15 -6.98 -3.72
C ALA A 143 13.45 -7.85 -2.66
N ILE A 144 12.74 -8.91 -3.08
CA ILE A 144 11.95 -9.80 -2.21
C ILE A 144 12.78 -10.43 -1.06
N PRO A 145 13.98 -10.98 -1.29
CA PRO A 145 14.76 -11.65 -0.24
C PRO A 145 15.25 -10.75 0.89
N PHE A 146 15.17 -9.42 0.75
CA PHE A 146 15.55 -8.51 1.82
C PHE A 146 14.52 -8.42 2.94
N PHE A 147 13.26 -8.79 2.66
CA PHE A 147 12.19 -8.76 3.65
C PHE A 147 12.14 -10.08 4.42
N SER A 148 11.91 -9.97 5.73
CA SER A 148 11.76 -11.08 6.67
C SER A 148 10.29 -11.48 6.87
N ALA A 149 9.39 -10.50 6.76
CA ALA A 149 7.95 -10.66 6.85
C ALA A 149 7.24 -9.60 5.99
N TRP A 150 5.92 -9.73 5.85
CA TRP A 150 5.09 -8.71 5.23
C TRP A 150 3.73 -8.58 5.90
N VAL A 151 3.08 -7.42 5.72
CA VAL A 151 1.80 -7.09 6.34
C VAL A 151 0.87 -6.38 5.35
N ASP A 152 -0.35 -6.90 5.22
CA ASP A 152 -1.48 -6.17 4.62
C ASP A 152 -2.27 -5.51 5.75
N LEU A 153 -2.23 -4.18 5.83
CA LEU A 153 -2.93 -3.41 6.85
C LEU A 153 -4.44 -3.62 6.82
N ARG A 154 -5.00 -4.09 5.70
CA ARG A 154 -6.41 -4.50 5.65
C ARG A 154 -6.68 -5.69 6.57
N ASP A 155 -5.75 -6.63 6.73
CA ASP A 155 -5.93 -7.76 7.64
C ASP A 155 -5.84 -7.34 9.09
N ILE A 156 -4.91 -6.44 9.41
CA ILE A 156 -4.82 -5.85 10.76
C ILE A 156 -6.15 -5.17 11.12
N ALA A 157 -6.74 -4.40 10.20
CA ALA A 157 -8.05 -3.80 10.40
C ALA A 157 -9.19 -4.84 10.55
N LYS A 158 -9.10 -6.01 9.89
CA LYS A 158 -10.07 -7.12 10.09
C LYS A 158 -9.91 -7.72 11.48
N ASP A 159 -8.68 -7.97 11.91
CA ASP A 159 -8.35 -8.53 13.22
C ASP A 159 -8.89 -7.64 14.35
N VAL A 160 -8.58 -6.33 14.28
CA VAL A 160 -9.07 -5.32 15.24
C VAL A 160 -10.60 -5.30 15.35
N THR A 161 -11.31 -5.53 14.25
CA THR A 161 -12.79 -5.53 14.23
C THR A 161 -13.41 -6.91 14.40
N SER A 162 -12.59 -7.96 14.53
CA SER A 162 -12.99 -9.37 14.52
C SER A 162 -14.01 -9.70 13.41
N SER A 163 -13.82 -9.12 12.22
CA SER A 163 -14.85 -9.11 11.16
C SER A 163 -14.45 -9.85 9.88
N VAL A 164 -15.40 -10.62 9.34
CA VAL A 164 -15.30 -11.29 8.02
C VAL A 164 -15.84 -10.41 6.86
N GLY A 165 -16.29 -9.18 7.14
CA GLY A 165 -16.92 -8.34 6.12
C GLY A 165 -16.01 -7.23 5.58
N ILE A 166 -16.52 -6.50 4.57
CA ILE A 166 -15.77 -5.45 3.87
C ILE A 166 -15.19 -4.41 4.85
N ILE A 167 -13.88 -4.25 4.81
CA ILE A 167 -13.11 -3.20 5.47
C ILE A 167 -13.10 -1.95 4.56
N PRO A 168 -13.30 -0.74 5.10
CA PRO A 168 -13.19 0.49 4.31
C PRO A 168 -11.83 0.60 3.63
N GLY A 169 -11.76 1.28 2.48
CA GLY A 169 -10.48 1.58 1.83
C GLY A 169 -9.60 2.53 2.66
N LEU A 170 -8.31 2.61 2.31
CA LEU A 170 -7.27 3.38 3.02
C LEU A 170 -7.72 4.78 3.46
N VAL A 171 -8.15 5.61 2.52
CA VAL A 171 -8.62 6.98 2.79
C VAL A 171 -9.81 7.01 3.76
N SER A 172 -10.70 6.03 3.67
CA SER A 172 -11.85 5.95 4.57
C SER A 172 -11.45 5.57 5.99
N LEU A 173 -10.48 4.66 6.15
CA LEU A 173 -9.92 4.30 7.46
C LEU A 173 -9.22 5.50 8.11
N LEU A 174 -8.35 6.19 7.37
CA LEU A 174 -7.67 7.39 7.87
C LEU A 174 -8.66 8.48 8.31
N LYS A 175 -9.75 8.67 7.56
CA LYS A 175 -10.82 9.59 7.97
C LYS A 175 -11.54 9.17 9.26
N ILE A 176 -11.71 7.87 9.50
CA ILE A 176 -12.25 7.35 10.78
C ILE A 176 -11.31 7.71 11.94
N PHE A 177 -10.01 7.69 11.70
CA PHE A 177 -8.98 8.02 12.68
C PHE A 177 -8.74 9.51 12.88
N GLY A 178 -9.46 10.37 12.14
CA GLY A 178 -9.45 11.82 12.32
C GLY A 178 -8.52 12.56 11.37
N TYR A 179 -7.89 11.88 10.41
CA TYR A 179 -7.12 12.55 9.36
C TYR A 179 -8.05 13.39 8.48
N HIS A 180 -7.64 14.62 8.20
CA HIS A 180 -8.45 15.53 7.41
C HIS A 180 -8.33 15.22 5.92
N TRP A 181 -9.44 15.31 5.17
CA TRP A 181 -9.48 14.93 3.76
C TRP A 181 -8.52 15.74 2.88
N LYS A 182 -8.22 16.99 3.26
CA LYS A 182 -7.24 17.83 2.56
C LYS A 182 -5.82 17.31 2.70
N ASP A 183 -5.51 16.58 3.77
CA ASP A 183 -4.18 16.03 4.00
C ASP A 183 -3.99 14.72 3.24
N LEU A 184 -5.08 13.98 3.02
CA LEU A 184 -5.10 12.73 2.25
C LEU A 184 -5.19 12.96 0.74
N GLN A 185 -5.91 14.01 0.32
CA GLN A 185 -6.16 14.33 -1.09
C GLN A 185 -6.12 15.84 -1.35
N PRO A 186 -4.96 16.51 -1.14
CA PRO A 186 -4.84 17.92 -1.44
C PRO A 186 -5.00 18.17 -2.94
N GLY A 187 -5.64 19.27 -3.31
CA GLY A 187 -5.57 19.77 -4.69
C GLY A 187 -6.55 19.19 -5.71
N ARG A 188 -7.50 18.30 -5.35
CA ARG A 188 -8.55 17.79 -6.28
C ARG A 188 -9.40 18.86 -7.00
N LYS A 189 -9.24 20.14 -6.66
CA LYS A 189 -9.95 21.28 -7.26
C LYS A 189 -9.10 22.15 -8.20
N ASN A 190 -7.77 21.99 -8.25
CA ASN A 190 -6.90 22.79 -9.11
C ASN A 190 -6.58 22.01 -10.40
N LEU A 191 -7.16 22.45 -11.52
CA LEU A 191 -7.01 21.85 -12.86
C LEU A 191 -5.58 21.90 -13.42
N THR A 192 -4.66 22.61 -12.74
CA THR A 192 -3.26 22.78 -13.16
C THR A 192 -2.32 21.72 -12.59
N ASP A 193 -2.73 21.04 -11.51
CA ASP A 193 -2.00 19.90 -10.96
C ASP A 193 -2.63 18.60 -11.48
N GLY A 194 -1.80 17.60 -11.73
CA GLY A 194 -2.24 16.32 -12.28
C GLY A 194 -3.40 15.68 -11.51
N ILE A 195 -4.28 14.95 -12.20
CA ILE A 195 -5.45 14.32 -11.57
C ILE A 195 -5.13 12.99 -10.88
N ALA A 196 -4.07 12.31 -11.33
CA ALA A 196 -3.65 11.04 -10.76
C ALA A 196 -3.03 11.22 -9.37
N ASP A 197 -3.35 10.28 -8.48
CA ASP A 197 -2.70 10.17 -7.18
C ASP A 197 -1.19 9.96 -7.37
N ASN A 198 -0.45 10.26 -6.30
CA ASN A 198 0.98 10.14 -6.27
C ASN A 198 1.27 8.96 -5.34
N ALA A 199 1.86 7.88 -5.87
CA ALA A 199 2.24 6.71 -5.06
C ALA A 199 3.00 7.03 -3.76
N GLY A 200 3.65 8.20 -3.67
CA GLY A 200 4.40 8.59 -2.47
C GLY A 200 3.50 9.13 -1.38
N ASP A 201 2.40 9.78 -1.78
CA ASP A 201 1.35 10.16 -0.86
C ASP A 201 0.56 8.93 -0.39
N ASP A 202 0.39 7.91 -1.25
CA ASP A 202 -0.26 6.64 -0.87
C ASP A 202 0.63 5.83 0.08
N ALA A 203 1.93 5.71 -0.20
CA ALA A 203 2.93 5.12 0.69
C ALA A 203 2.92 5.76 2.08
N VAL A 204 2.93 7.10 2.14
CA VAL A 204 2.86 7.84 3.39
C VAL A 204 1.51 7.65 4.08
N ALA A 205 0.41 7.60 3.33
CA ALA A 205 -0.92 7.32 3.88
C ALA A 205 -1.00 5.90 4.48
N THR A 206 -0.37 4.92 3.84
CA THR A 206 -0.24 3.55 4.32
C THR A 206 0.58 3.50 5.62
N CYS A 207 1.74 4.16 5.69
CA CYS A 207 2.50 4.27 6.93
C CYS A 207 1.72 5.01 8.04
N ALA A 208 0.98 6.07 7.68
CA ALA A 208 0.12 6.79 8.60
C ALA A 208 -1.02 5.90 9.13
N LEU A 209 -1.56 5.01 8.29
CA LEU A 209 -2.56 4.02 8.70
C LEU A 209 -1.95 3.01 9.66
N ALA A 210 -0.75 2.50 9.37
CA ALA A 210 -0.02 1.59 10.24
C ALA A 210 0.11 2.19 11.65
N ASN A 211 0.63 3.41 11.73
CA ASN A 211 0.78 4.13 12.99
C ASN A 211 -0.56 4.39 13.68
N ALA A 212 -1.60 4.77 12.92
CA ALA A 212 -2.92 5.03 13.49
C ALA A 212 -3.59 3.77 14.07
N LEU A 213 -3.30 2.59 13.52
CA LEU A 213 -3.80 1.31 14.04
C LEU A 213 -3.15 0.91 15.37
N LEU A 214 -1.96 1.42 15.69
CA LEU A 214 -1.30 1.16 16.97
C LEU A 214 -1.97 1.89 18.14
N ASP A 215 -2.71 2.96 17.86
CA ASP A 215 -3.46 3.70 18.88
C ASP A 215 -4.75 2.96 19.26
N SER A 216 -4.87 2.59 20.55
CA SER A 216 -6.04 1.86 21.06
C SER A 216 -7.33 2.67 20.94
N GLY A 217 -7.27 4.00 21.04
CA GLY A 217 -8.43 4.87 20.83
C GLY A 217 -8.97 4.78 19.40
N ASN A 218 -8.08 4.72 18.40
CA ASN A 218 -8.43 4.51 17.00
C ASN A 218 -8.96 3.09 16.75
N GLN A 219 -8.39 2.07 17.38
CA GLN A 219 -8.94 0.71 17.32
C GLN A 219 -10.40 0.68 17.80
N GLU A 220 -10.71 1.35 18.92
CA GLU A 220 -12.08 1.45 19.42
C GLU A 220 -13.00 2.26 18.49
N LYS A 221 -12.53 3.36 17.88
CA LYS A 221 -13.29 4.08 16.85
C LYS A 221 -13.64 3.17 15.67
N LEU A 222 -12.71 2.32 15.24
CA LEU A 222 -12.93 1.39 14.13
C LEU A 222 -13.99 0.34 14.51
N LYS A 223 -13.87 -0.28 15.68
CA LYS A 223 -14.85 -1.24 16.22
C LYS A 223 -16.24 -0.61 16.32
N PHE A 224 -16.33 0.60 16.90
CA PHE A 224 -17.57 1.34 17.03
C PHE A 224 -18.21 1.65 15.66
N ARG A 225 -17.43 2.19 14.72
CA ARG A 225 -17.92 2.50 13.37
C ARG A 225 -18.44 1.26 12.67
N ARG A 226 -17.80 0.11 12.89
CA ARG A 226 -18.23 -1.16 12.35
C ARG A 226 -19.57 -1.59 12.94
N GLU A 227 -19.72 -1.50 14.24
CA GLU A 227 -20.94 -1.88 14.94
C GLU A 227 -22.13 -1.00 14.49
N CYS A 228 -21.93 0.31 14.35
CA CYS A 228 -22.93 1.19 13.76
C CYS A 228 -23.35 0.74 12.34
N GLY A 229 -22.37 0.37 11.49
CA GLY A 229 -22.64 -0.13 10.15
C GLY A 229 -23.42 -1.45 10.14
N ARG A 230 -23.13 -2.34 11.10
CA ARG A 230 -23.87 -3.61 11.29
C ARG A 230 -25.33 -3.36 11.64
N ILE A 231 -25.56 -2.48 12.63
CA ILE A 231 -26.91 -2.10 13.07
C ILE A 231 -27.70 -1.47 11.92
N ALA A 232 -27.09 -0.51 11.20
CA ALA A 232 -27.75 0.17 10.08
C ALA A 232 -28.20 -0.81 8.98
N ARG A 233 -27.39 -1.83 8.65
CA ARG A 233 -27.75 -2.87 7.68
C ARG A 233 -28.90 -3.77 8.15
N ILE A 234 -28.97 -4.08 9.44
CA ILE A 234 -30.09 -4.84 10.01
C ILE A 234 -31.38 -4.02 9.89
N SER A 235 -31.30 -2.73 10.19
CA SER A 235 -32.44 -1.80 10.10
C SER A 235 -32.93 -1.58 8.67
N THR A 236 -32.05 -1.58 7.67
CA THR A 236 -32.46 -1.49 6.25
C THR A 236 -33.05 -2.81 5.76
N LYS A 237 -32.48 -3.97 6.11
CA LYS A 237 -33.06 -5.29 5.78
C LYS A 237 -34.45 -5.52 6.38
N LYS A 238 -34.71 -5.03 7.60
CA LYS A 238 -36.03 -5.10 8.25
C LYS A 238 -37.09 -4.21 7.59
N LYS A 239 -36.70 -3.21 6.80
CA LYS A 239 -37.63 -2.25 6.16
C LYS A 239 -37.99 -2.59 4.72
N GLY A 240 -37.51 -3.70 4.16
CA GLY A 240 -37.99 -4.22 2.87
C GLY A 240 -37.92 -3.21 1.71
N PHE A 241 -36.73 -2.70 1.43
CA PHE A 241 -36.37 -2.14 0.13
C PHE A 241 -35.36 -3.05 -0.54
#